data_AF-A0A4Q5YUG1-F1
#
_entry.id   AF-A0A4Q5YUG1-F1
#
_cell.length_a   1.000
_cell.length_b   1.000
_cell.length_c   1.000
_cell.angle_alpha   90.00
_cell.angle_beta   90.00
_cell.angle_gamma   90.00
#
_symmetry.space_group_name_H-M   'P 1'
#
loop_
_entity.id
_entity.type
_entity.pdbx_description
1 polymer ?
#
loop_
_entity_poly.entity_id
_entity_poly.type
_entity_poly.pdbx_seq_one_letter_code
_entity_poly.pdbx_strand_id
1 'polypeptide(L)'
;MQERQTANHKPQTIIRRAVKEDCARILELVKELAEYERAPQEVTVTLEHFEESGFGEKPVWWAFVAELDGRVEGFALYYIRFSTWKGQRMYLEDFLVTEKLRGQGIGKKLFDQLIA
;
A
#
# COMPACT_ATOMS: atom_id res chain seq x y z
N MET A 1 -2.28 -38.98 -27.77
CA MET A 1 -2.82 -38.36 -26.56
C MET A 1 -1.65 -37.91 -25.71
N GLN A 2 -1.47 -36.61 -25.53
CA GLN A 2 -0.61 -36.04 -24.49
C GLN A 2 -1.35 -34.79 -24.00
N GLU A 3 -1.96 -34.93 -22.82
CA GLU A 3 -2.69 -33.87 -22.14
C GLU A 3 -1.68 -32.79 -21.72
N ARG A 4 -1.84 -31.59 -22.28
CA ARG A 4 -1.15 -30.40 -21.79
C ARG A 4 -1.74 -30.07 -20.42
N GLN A 5 -0.99 -30.33 -19.36
CA GLN A 5 -1.27 -29.76 -18.04
C GLN A 5 -1.11 -28.25 -18.14
N THR A 6 -2.22 -27.52 -18.23
CA THR A 6 -2.24 -26.08 -17.98
C THR A 6 -2.01 -25.90 -16.49
N ALA A 7 -0.79 -25.54 -16.11
CA ALA A 7 -0.47 -25.14 -14.74
C ALA A 7 -1.48 -24.07 -14.30
N ASN A 8 -2.23 -24.39 -13.26
CA ASN A 8 -3.24 -23.53 -12.68
C ASN A 8 -2.51 -22.39 -11.95
N HIS A 9 -2.08 -21.36 -12.68
CA HIS A 9 -1.44 -20.18 -12.10
C HIS A 9 -2.51 -19.37 -11.38
N LYS A 10 -2.75 -19.68 -10.11
CA LYS A 10 -3.47 -18.75 -9.24
C LYS A 10 -2.58 -17.52 -9.11
N PRO A 11 -3.05 -16.33 -9.52
CA PRO A 11 -2.23 -15.13 -9.43
C PRO A 11 -1.89 -14.89 -7.96
N GLN A 12 -0.58 -14.85 -7.68
CA GLN A 12 -0.07 -14.76 -6.32
C GLN A 12 0.17 -13.30 -5.97
N THR A 13 -0.50 -12.81 -4.94
CA THR A 13 -0.20 -11.48 -4.39
C THR A 13 1.18 -11.49 -3.72
N ILE A 14 2.05 -10.57 -4.14
CA ILE A 14 3.37 -10.34 -3.56
C ILE A 14 3.28 -9.14 -2.63
N ILE A 15 3.74 -9.29 -1.39
CA ILE A 15 3.90 -8.14 -0.49
C ILE A 15 5.36 -7.70 -0.52
N ARG A 16 5.59 -6.41 -0.80
CA ARG A 16 6.94 -5.84 -0.88
C ARG A 16 6.95 -4.39 -0.41
N ARG A 17 8.15 -3.86 -0.18
CA ARG A 17 8.35 -2.42 0.02
C ARG A 17 7.88 -1.67 -1.22
N ALA A 18 7.25 -0.52 -1.01
CA ALA A 18 6.94 0.40 -2.10
C ALA A 18 8.24 0.94 -2.72
N VAL A 19 8.20 1.15 -4.03
CA VAL A 19 9.21 1.88 -4.80
C VAL A 19 8.59 3.15 -5.39
N LYS A 20 9.42 4.07 -5.88
CA LYS A 20 8.95 5.37 -6.40
C LYS A 20 7.91 5.20 -7.51
N GLU A 21 8.08 4.19 -8.35
CA GLU A 21 7.18 3.87 -9.46
C GLU A 21 5.76 3.48 -9.00
N ASP A 22 5.59 3.07 -7.73
CA ASP A 22 4.28 2.76 -7.17
C ASP A 22 3.48 4.01 -6.78
N CYS A 23 4.11 5.20 -6.66
CA CYS A 23 3.49 6.40 -6.10
C CYS A 23 2.19 6.80 -6.80
N ALA A 24 2.17 6.78 -8.13
CA ALA A 24 0.96 7.10 -8.89
C ALA A 24 -0.19 6.16 -8.53
N ARG A 25 0.08 4.85 -8.44
CA ARG A 25 -0.94 3.85 -8.10
C ARG A 25 -1.35 3.91 -6.63
N ILE A 26 -0.43 4.19 -5.71
CA ILE A 26 -0.75 4.41 -4.30
C ILE A 26 -1.65 5.63 -4.16
N LEU A 27 -1.38 6.73 -4.85
CA LEU A 27 -2.21 7.94 -4.79
C LEU A 27 -3.62 7.72 -5.37
N GLU A 28 -3.78 6.88 -6.39
CA GLU A 28 -5.11 6.42 -6.82
C GLU A 28 -5.85 5.64 -5.72
N LEU A 29 -5.15 4.74 -5.01
CA LEU A 29 -5.73 3.99 -3.89
C LEU A 29 -6.06 4.89 -2.69
N VAL A 30 -5.26 5.93 -2.41
CA VAL A 30 -5.59 6.96 -1.42
C VAL A 30 -6.90 7.66 -1.79
N LYS A 31 -7.13 7.96 -3.07
CA LYS A 31 -8.40 8.52 -3.54
C LYS A 31 -9.57 7.54 -3.36
N GLU A 32 -9.36 6.25 -3.65
CA GLU A 32 -10.35 5.20 -3.37
C GLU A 32 -10.68 5.12 -1.86
N LEU A 33 -9.68 5.25 -0.99
CA LEU A 33 -9.87 5.32 0.46
C LEU A 33 -10.68 6.57 0.86
N ALA A 34 -10.32 7.74 0.32
CA ALA A 34 -11.02 8.99 0.61
C ALA A 34 -12.48 8.98 0.13
N GLU A 35 -12.78 8.33 -1.01
CA GLU A 35 -14.16 8.08 -1.45
C GLU A 35 -14.90 7.21 -0.44
N TYR A 36 -14.29 6.13 0.05
CA TYR A 36 -14.87 5.27 1.09
C TYR A 36 -15.13 6.03 2.40
N GLU A 37 -14.24 6.94 2.79
CA GLU A 37 -14.36 7.81 3.97
C GLU A 37 -15.29 9.02 3.77
N ARG A 38 -15.85 9.20 2.57
CA ARG A 38 -16.74 10.32 2.20
C ARG A 38 -16.06 11.69 2.25
N ALA A 39 -14.76 11.74 1.96
CA ALA A 39 -13.95 12.95 1.96
C ALA A 39 -13.01 13.07 0.73
N PRO A 40 -13.43 12.76 -0.51
CA PRO A 40 -12.55 12.74 -1.68
C PRO A 40 -11.88 14.10 -1.99
N GLN A 41 -12.53 15.21 -1.62
CA GLN A 41 -12.01 16.56 -1.82
C GLN A 41 -10.82 16.91 -0.92
N GLU A 42 -10.58 16.15 0.15
CA GLU A 42 -9.48 16.40 1.09
C GLU A 42 -8.13 15.90 0.52
N VAL A 43 -8.15 15.06 -0.52
CA VAL A 43 -6.94 14.59 -1.22
C VAL A 43 -6.40 15.70 -2.11
N THR A 44 -5.70 16.65 -1.49
CA THR A 44 -5.13 17.85 -2.12
C THR A 44 -3.65 17.71 -2.47
N VAL A 45 -2.99 16.64 -2.01
CA VAL A 45 -1.57 16.38 -2.27
C VAL A 45 -1.31 16.12 -3.76
N THR A 46 -0.25 16.72 -4.30
CA THR A 46 0.19 16.48 -5.68
C THR A 46 1.04 15.21 -5.75
N LEU A 47 1.06 14.56 -6.92
CA LEU A 47 1.92 13.39 -7.14
C LEU A 47 3.40 13.71 -6.90
N GLU A 48 3.88 14.86 -7.39
CA GLU A 48 5.25 15.32 -7.19
C GLU A 48 5.62 15.46 -5.70
N HIS A 49 4.74 16.12 -4.91
CA HIS A 49 5.00 16.26 -3.48
C HIS A 49 4.94 14.91 -2.75
N PHE A 50 4.04 14.03 -3.16
CA PHE A 50 3.92 12.68 -2.60
C PHE A 50 5.18 11.85 -2.87
N GLU A 51 5.69 11.86 -4.11
CA GLU A 51 6.94 11.20 -4.51
C GLU A 51 8.15 11.73 -3.73
N GLU A 52 8.34 13.04 -3.69
CA GLU A 52 9.46 13.66 -2.95
C GLU A 52 9.39 13.36 -1.45
N SER A 53 8.19 13.36 -0.88
CA SER A 53 7.99 13.05 0.54
C SER A 53 8.25 11.58 0.90
N GLY A 54 8.19 10.65 -0.06
CA GLY A 54 8.41 9.21 0.17
C GLY A 54 9.78 8.71 -0.27
N PHE A 55 10.35 9.32 -1.29
CA PHE A 55 11.55 8.83 -1.99
C PHE A 55 12.58 9.93 -2.30
N GLY A 56 12.35 11.17 -1.85
CA GLY A 56 13.30 12.27 -1.96
C GLY A 56 14.45 12.18 -0.96
N GLU A 57 15.18 13.28 -0.77
CA GLU A 57 16.37 13.30 0.10
C GLU A 57 16.04 13.06 1.58
N LYS A 58 14.83 13.42 2.01
CA LYS A 58 14.36 13.36 3.40
C LYS A 58 12.97 12.74 3.46
N PRO A 59 12.83 11.43 3.23
CA PRO A 59 11.54 10.78 3.22
C PRO A 59 10.89 10.86 4.61
N VAL A 60 9.59 11.15 4.63
CA VAL A 60 8.77 11.26 5.84
C VAL A 60 7.75 10.13 5.96
N TRP A 61 7.50 9.38 4.90
CA TRP A 61 6.62 8.21 4.91
C TRP A 61 7.26 7.01 4.20
N TRP A 62 6.81 5.82 4.57
CA TRP A 62 7.17 4.55 3.94
C TRP A 62 5.91 3.71 3.71
N ALA A 63 5.97 2.76 2.79
CA ALA A 63 4.86 1.85 2.57
C ALA A 63 5.29 0.42 2.25
N PHE A 64 4.39 -0.51 2.53
CA PHE A 64 4.33 -1.82 1.90
C PHE A 64 3.17 -1.83 0.90
N VAL A 65 3.35 -2.54 -0.21
CA VAL A 65 2.33 -2.72 -1.25
C VAL A 65 2.02 -4.19 -1.46
N ALA A 66 0.78 -4.46 -1.81
CA ALA A 66 0.30 -5.74 -2.30
C ALA A 66 0.20 -5.68 -3.81
N GLU A 67 1.14 -6.30 -4.51
CA GLU A 67 1.19 -6.38 -5.96
C GLU A 67 0.51 -7.67 -6.44
N LEU A 68 -0.35 -7.55 -7.44
CA LEU A 68 -0.97 -8.65 -8.15
C LEU A 68 -0.83 -8.39 -9.65
N ASP A 69 -0.24 -9.33 -10.38
CA ASP A 69 -0.03 -9.25 -11.84
C ASP A 69 0.63 -7.93 -12.29
N GLY A 70 1.65 -7.47 -11.54
CA GLY A 70 2.38 -6.24 -11.85
C GLY A 70 1.68 -4.95 -11.43
N ARG A 71 0.50 -5.02 -10.80
CA ARG A 71 -0.26 -3.85 -10.35
C ARG A 71 -0.41 -3.84 -8.83
N VAL A 72 -0.19 -2.68 -8.22
CA VAL A 72 -0.49 -2.47 -6.80
C VAL A 72 -2.01 -2.42 -6.59
N GLU A 73 -2.52 -3.31 -5.74
CA GLU A 73 -3.96 -3.45 -5.44
C GLU A 73 -4.26 -3.28 -3.94
N GLY A 74 -3.24 -2.99 -3.14
CA GLY A 74 -3.39 -2.59 -1.75
C GLY A 74 -2.08 -2.03 -1.21
N PHE A 75 -2.16 -1.27 -0.13
CA PHE A 75 -1.00 -0.65 0.50
C PHE A 75 -1.21 -0.46 2.00
N ALA A 76 -0.09 -0.27 2.69
CA ALA A 76 -0.03 0.16 4.07
C ALA A 76 1.04 1.24 4.19
N LEU A 77 0.63 2.50 4.38
CA LEU A 77 1.51 3.67 4.47
C LEU A 77 1.67 4.08 5.94
N TYR A 78 2.90 4.31 6.36
CA TYR A 78 3.21 4.60 7.74
C TYR A 78 4.38 5.59 7.84
N TYR A 79 4.52 6.19 9.02
CA TYR A 79 5.69 6.98 9.40
C TYR A 79 6.06 6.75 10.86
N ILE A 80 7.15 7.36 11.32
CA ILE A 80 7.60 7.28 12.70
C ILE A 80 7.17 8.55 13.43
N ARG A 81 6.35 8.38 14.47
CA ARG A 81 6.00 9.45 15.42
C ARG A 81 6.73 9.25 16.75
N PHE A 82 6.76 10.29 17.57
CA PHE A 82 7.35 10.23 18.91
C PHE A 82 6.28 10.32 19.98
N SER A 83 6.33 9.41 20.95
CA SER A 83 5.56 9.49 22.20
C SER A 83 6.47 9.96 23.32
N THR A 84 6.06 11.01 24.04
CA THR A 84 6.79 11.53 25.21
C THR A 84 6.98 10.49 26.31
N TRP A 85 6.18 9.42 26.31
CA TRP A 85 6.24 8.35 27.32
C TRP A 85 6.83 7.06 26.78
N LYS A 86 6.78 6.84 25.47
CA LYS A 86 7.06 5.53 24.84
C LYS A 86 8.13 5.59 23.76
N GLY A 87 8.74 6.75 23.51
CA GLY A 87 9.77 6.96 22.51
C GLY A 87 9.23 6.90 21.08
N GLN A 88 10.09 6.55 20.14
CA GLN A 88 9.74 6.35 18.73
C GLN A 88 8.71 5.23 18.57
N ARG A 89 7.70 5.46 17.73
CA ARG A 89 6.62 4.53 17.42
C ARG A 89 6.27 4.63 15.94
N MET A 90 5.94 3.49 15.33
CA MET A 90 5.27 3.49 14.04
C MET A 90 3.86 4.07 14.20
N TYR A 91 3.45 4.90 13.26
CA TYR A 91 2.07 5.31 13.05
C TYR A 91 1.63 4.82 11.68
N LEU A 92 0.64 3.92 11.66
CA LEU A 92 -0.04 3.52 10.45
C LEU A 92 -1.00 4.64 10.07
N GLU A 93 -0.71 5.35 8.98
CA GLU A 93 -1.52 6.45 8.49
C GLU A 93 -2.69 5.89 7.69
N ASP A 94 -2.39 5.24 6.57
CA ASP A 94 -3.39 4.72 5.64
C ASP A 94 -3.20 3.21 5.40
N PHE A 95 -4.33 2.53 5.26
CA PHE A 95 -4.37 1.09 5.00
C PHE A 95 -5.57 0.73 4.13
N LEU A 96 -5.31 0.24 2.92
CA LEU A 96 -6.35 -0.12 1.98
C LEU A 96 -5.97 -1.38 1.19
N VAL A 97 -6.95 -2.27 0.99
CA VAL A 97 -6.99 -3.21 -0.12
C VAL A 97 -8.19 -2.84 -0.99
N THR A 98 -7.99 -2.77 -2.30
CA THR A 98 -9.06 -2.41 -3.23
C THR A 98 -10.28 -3.31 -3.04
N GLU A 99 -11.48 -2.77 -3.21
CA GLU A 99 -12.72 -3.46 -2.89
C GLU A 99 -12.81 -4.87 -3.49
N LYS A 100 -12.44 -5.02 -4.78
CA LYS A 100 -12.48 -6.29 -5.52
C LYS A 100 -11.60 -7.42 -4.93
N LEU A 101 -10.61 -7.09 -4.11
CA LEU A 101 -9.69 -8.07 -3.51
C LEU A 101 -9.86 -8.23 -1.99
N ARG A 102 -10.86 -7.56 -1.38
CA ARG A 102 -11.16 -7.73 0.04
C ARG A 102 -11.63 -9.16 0.33
N GLY A 103 -11.43 -9.61 1.58
CA GLY A 103 -11.78 -10.98 2.00
C GLY A 103 -10.81 -12.08 1.57
N GLN A 104 -9.76 -11.76 0.79
CA GLN A 104 -8.78 -12.74 0.29
C GLN A 104 -7.52 -12.87 1.17
N GLY A 105 -7.52 -12.28 2.37
CA GLY A 105 -6.39 -12.32 3.31
C GLY A 105 -5.21 -11.41 2.96
N ILE A 106 -5.29 -10.61 1.89
CA ILE A 106 -4.23 -9.66 1.49
C ILE A 106 -3.94 -8.64 2.60
N GLY A 107 -4.98 -8.08 3.21
CA GLY A 107 -4.82 -7.13 4.31
C GLY A 107 -4.05 -7.71 5.49
N LYS A 108 -4.30 -8.98 5.84
CA LYS A 108 -3.51 -9.65 6.88
C LYS A 108 -2.04 -9.72 6.50
N LYS A 109 -1.70 -10.09 5.26
CA LYS A 109 -0.32 -10.17 4.79
C LYS A 109 0.39 -8.80 4.82
N LEU A 110 -0.31 -7.71 4.45
CA LEU A 110 0.21 -6.35 4.58
C LEU A 110 0.48 -6.01 6.05
N PHE A 111 -0.48 -6.28 6.94
CA PHE A 111 -0.37 -5.98 8.36
C PHE A 111 0.77 -6.77 9.03
N ASP A 112 0.93 -8.04 8.67
CA ASP A 112 2.02 -8.90 9.15
C ASP A 112 3.41 -8.28 8.82
N GLN A 113 3.56 -7.54 7.71
CA GLN A 113 4.83 -6.86 7.38
C GLN A 113 5.10 -5.60 8.23
N LEU A 114 4.07 -4.96 8.78
CA LEU A 114 4.24 -3.77 9.63
C LEU A 114 4.72 -4.13 11.04
N ILE A 115 4.40 -5.33 11.51
CA ILE A 115 4.66 -5.78 12.88
C ILE A 115 5.87 -6.71 13.00
N ALA A 116 6.47 -7.11 11.88
CA ALA A 116 7.60 -8.03 11.80
C ALA A 116 8.96 -7.31 11.92
#